data_AF-A0AA97HCT5-F1
#
_entry.id   AF-A0AA97HCT5-F1
#
_cell.length_a   1.000
_cell.length_b   1.000
_cell.length_c   1.000
_cell.angle_alpha   90.00
_cell.angle_beta   90.00
_cell.angle_gamma   90.00
#
_symmetry.space_group_name_H-M   'P 1'
#
loop_
_entity.id
_entity.type
_entity.pdbx_description
1 polymer ?
#
loop_
_entity_poly.entity_id
_entity_poly.type
_entity_poly.pdbx_seq_one_letter_code
_entity_poly.pdbx_strand_id
1 'polypeptide(L)'
;MLSKYGRMREQYLKEHKRILYYTLLTSGKLYEHLAEIDTSACDMAEYLIKETARKQGVTEQLKAVDMMRWIGLMNNIRACVDEIVLNDIVYS
;
A
#
# COMPACT_ATOMS: atom_id res chain seq x y z
N MET A 1 11.22 -0.70 -10.48
CA MET A 1 11.55 -1.21 -9.12
C MET A 1 10.24 -1.29 -8.35
N LEU A 2 9.91 -2.44 -7.76
CA LEU A 2 8.67 -2.62 -7.01
C LEU A 2 8.75 -1.90 -5.65
N SER A 3 7.64 -1.32 -5.21
CA SER A 3 7.49 -0.71 -3.88
C SER A 3 7.34 -1.78 -2.77
N LYS A 4 6.93 -1.35 -1.57
CA LYS A 4 6.60 -2.24 -0.46
C LYS A 4 5.48 -3.23 -0.84
N TYR A 5 4.41 -2.76 -1.51
CA TYR A 5 3.23 -3.57 -1.77
C TYR A 5 3.48 -4.68 -2.78
N GLY A 6 4.23 -4.43 -3.85
CA GLY A 6 4.62 -5.44 -4.84
C GLY A 6 5.47 -6.56 -4.23
N ARG A 7 6.39 -6.21 -3.32
CA ARG A 7 7.17 -7.24 -2.58
C ARG A 7 6.30 -8.07 -1.64
N MET A 8 5.36 -7.43 -0.94
CA MET A 8 4.42 -8.14 -0.08
C MET A 8 3.49 -9.06 -0.87
N ARG A 9 3.05 -8.64 -2.07
CA ARG A 9 2.27 -9.47 -3.00
C ARG A 9 3.07 -10.68 -3.44
N GLU A 10 4.33 -10.49 -3.82
CA GLU A 10 5.20 -11.59 -4.23
C GLU A 10 5.36 -12.63 -3.11
N GLN A 11 5.62 -12.18 -1.87
CA GLN A 11 5.73 -13.05 -0.71
C GLN A 11 4.41 -13.79 -0.46
N TYR A 12 3.27 -13.09 -0.48
CA TYR A 12 1.96 -13.70 -0.31
C TYR A 12 1.67 -14.76 -1.38
N LEU A 13 2.01 -14.51 -2.64
CA LEU A 13 1.87 -15.49 -3.71
C LEU A 13 2.74 -16.73 -3.47
N LYS A 14 3.98 -16.56 -2.96
CA LYS A 14 4.87 -17.68 -2.63
C LYS A 14 4.38 -18.50 -1.43
N GLU A 15 3.79 -17.87 -0.43
CA GLU A 15 3.41 -18.54 0.82
C GLU A 15 2.00 -19.15 0.73
N HIS A 16 1.04 -18.41 0.15
CA HIS A 16 -0.38 -18.76 0.18
C HIS A 16 -0.95 -19.17 -1.18
N LYS A 17 -0.39 -18.70 -2.31
CA LYS A 17 -0.89 -18.97 -3.67
C LYS A 17 0.18 -19.55 -4.60
N ARG A 18 0.88 -20.59 -4.13
CA ARG A 18 2.05 -21.20 -4.81
C ARG A 18 1.79 -21.58 -6.27
N ILE A 19 0.61 -22.13 -6.58
CA ILE A 19 0.25 -22.52 -7.94
C ILE A 19 0.26 -21.29 -8.86
N LEU A 20 -0.45 -20.22 -8.47
CA LEU A 20 -0.50 -18.97 -9.21
C LEU A 20 0.89 -18.35 -9.36
N TYR A 21 1.70 -18.37 -8.29
CA TYR A 21 3.09 -17.89 -8.35
C TYR A 21 3.90 -18.61 -9.44
N TYR A 22 3.89 -19.95 -9.44
CA TYR A 22 4.64 -20.71 -10.44
C TYR A 22 4.06 -20.56 -11.85
N THR A 23 2.74 -20.45 -12.01
CA THR A 23 2.11 -20.16 -13.31
C THR A 23 2.55 -18.81 -13.87
N LEU A 24 2.60 -17.78 -13.03
CA LEU A 24 3.08 -16.45 -13.43
C LEU A 24 4.59 -16.45 -13.73
N LEU A 25 5.36 -17.23 -12.97
CA LEU A 25 6.80 -17.38 -13.17
C LEU A 25 7.11 -18.08 -14.50
N THR A 26 6.45 -19.21 -14.79
CA THR A 26 6.68 -19.97 -16.03
C THR A 26 6.15 -19.26 -17.26
N SER A 27 5.10 -18.45 -17.13
CA SER A 27 4.60 -17.59 -18.21
C SER A 27 5.41 -16.31 -18.42
N GLY A 28 6.37 -15.99 -17.53
CA GLY A 28 7.16 -14.77 -17.58
C GLY A 28 6.40 -13.49 -17.21
N LYS A 29 5.14 -13.60 -16.77
CA LYS A 29 4.26 -12.46 -16.44
C LYS A 29 4.30 -12.06 -14.97
N LEU A 30 5.12 -12.71 -14.15
CA LEU A 30 5.21 -12.44 -12.72
C LEU A 30 5.52 -10.97 -12.43
N TYR A 31 6.52 -10.39 -13.08
CA TYR A 31 6.90 -9.00 -12.82
C TYR A 31 5.82 -8.01 -13.25
N GLU A 32 5.18 -8.23 -14.40
CA GLU A 32 4.06 -7.42 -14.90
C GLU A 32 2.91 -7.41 -13.90
N HIS A 33 2.48 -8.60 -13.46
CA HIS A 33 1.44 -8.73 -12.44
C HIS A 33 1.80 -8.02 -11.13
N LEU A 34 3.04 -8.19 -10.65
CA LEU A 34 3.48 -7.52 -9.43
C LEU A 34 3.53 -6.01 -9.60
N ALA A 35 3.93 -5.49 -10.76
CA ALA A 35 3.99 -4.05 -11.03
C ALA A 35 2.60 -3.42 -11.13
N GLU A 36 1.64 -4.10 -11.74
CA GLU A 36 0.23 -3.66 -11.81
C GLU A 36 -0.39 -3.56 -10.41
N ILE A 37 -0.19 -4.61 -9.59
CA ILE A 37 -0.67 -4.65 -8.21
C ILE A 37 0.03 -3.59 -7.36
N ASP A 38 1.34 -3.41 -7.53
CA ASP A 38 2.13 -2.41 -6.82
C ASP A 38 1.66 -0.98 -7.13
N THR A 39 1.40 -0.69 -8.41
CA THR A 39 0.91 0.61 -8.85
C THR A 39 -0.49 0.87 -8.28
N SER A 40 -1.40 -0.09 -8.44
CA SER A 40 -2.77 0.02 -7.91
C SER A 40 -2.80 0.22 -6.39
N ALA A 41 -1.95 -0.51 -5.66
CA ALA A 41 -1.81 -0.38 -4.23
C ALA A 41 -1.25 0.99 -3.82
N CYS A 42 -0.22 1.48 -4.51
CA CYS A 42 0.33 2.82 -4.26
C CYS A 42 -0.70 3.92 -4.50
N ASP A 43 -1.41 3.86 -5.63
CA ASP A 43 -2.42 4.86 -6.01
C ASP A 43 -3.57 4.89 -4.99
N MET A 44 -4.05 3.72 -4.57
CA MET A 44 -5.08 3.62 -3.53
C MET A 44 -4.57 4.14 -2.19
N ALA A 45 -3.34 3.80 -1.80
CA ALA A 45 -2.75 4.27 -0.56
C ALA A 45 -2.65 5.81 -0.55
N GLU A 46 -2.14 6.40 -1.63
CA GLU A 46 -2.01 7.85 -1.75
C GLU A 46 -3.37 8.55 -1.69
N TYR A 47 -4.36 8.01 -2.40
CA TYR A 47 -5.73 8.52 -2.38
C TYR A 47 -6.33 8.50 -0.97
N LEU A 48 -6.28 7.35 -0.30
CA LEU A 48 -6.85 7.18 1.04
C LEU A 48 -6.13 8.02 2.09
N ILE A 49 -4.80 8.16 1.99
CA ILE A 49 -4.03 9.04 2.88
C ILE A 49 -4.50 10.49 2.71
N LYS A 50 -4.62 10.98 1.48
CA LYS A 50 -5.08 12.36 1.21
C LYS A 50 -6.51 12.59 1.71
N GLU A 51 -7.41 11.65 1.44
CA GLU A 51 -8.79 11.75 1.87
C GLU A 51 -8.92 11.76 3.40
N THR A 52 -8.22 10.84 4.06
CA THR A 52 -8.28 10.70 5.52
C THR A 52 -7.58 11.86 6.22
N ALA A 53 -6.45 12.34 5.68
CA ALA A 53 -5.79 13.55 6.16
C ALA A 53 -6.71 14.77 6.08
N ARG A 54 -7.44 14.92 4.97
CA ARG A 54 -8.43 16.00 4.81
C ARG A 54 -9.56 15.88 5.83
N LYS A 55 -10.08 14.66 6.05
CA LYS A 55 -11.14 14.40 7.05
C LYS A 55 -10.70 14.67 8.48
N GLN A 56 -9.46 14.32 8.83
CA GLN A 56 -8.90 14.54 10.17
C GLN A 56 -8.33 15.95 10.37
N GLY A 57 -8.40 16.83 9.37
CA GLY A 57 -7.90 18.19 9.47
C GLY A 57 -6.37 18.27 9.59
N VAL A 58 -5.65 17.27 9.07
CA VAL A 58 -4.18 17.24 9.08
C VAL A 58 -3.67 18.17 8.00
N THR A 59 -3.55 19.46 8.33
CA THR A 59 -3.10 20.51 7.41
C THR A 59 -1.65 20.90 7.67
N GLU A 60 -1.04 21.63 6.72
CA GLU A 60 0.29 22.23 6.94
C GLU A 60 0.31 23.23 8.09
N GLN A 61 -0.83 23.85 8.41
CA GLN A 61 -0.96 24.71 9.59
C GLN A 61 -0.79 23.91 10.88
N LEU A 62 -1.38 22.70 10.96
CA LEU A 62 -1.15 21.80 12.09
C LEU A 62 0.32 21.38 12.17
N LYS A 63 0.98 21.16 11.03
CA LYS A 63 2.42 20.85 10.99
C LYS A 63 3.28 21.98 11.55
N ALA A 64 2.91 23.24 11.28
CA ALA A 64 3.62 24.42 11.77
C ALA A 64 3.38 24.69 13.27
N VAL A 65 2.20 24.38 13.78
CA VAL A 65 1.81 24.61 15.18
C VAL A 65 2.25 23.45 16.09
N ASP A 66 2.08 22.21 15.63
CA ASP A 66 2.39 21.00 16.40
C ASP A 66 2.85 19.87 15.47
N MET A 67 4.14 19.91 15.12
CA MET A 67 4.77 18.92 14.26
C MET A 67 4.69 17.49 14.83
N MET A 68 4.78 17.32 16.15
CA MET A 68 4.74 16.00 16.79
C MET A 68 3.36 15.36 16.65
N ARG A 69 2.30 16.14 16.90
CA ARG A 69 0.92 15.68 16.68
C ARG A 69 0.63 15.41 15.21
N TRP A 70 1.15 16.24 14.30
CA TRP A 70 1.03 16.00 12.85
C TRP A 70 1.67 14.67 12.43
N ILE A 71 2.89 14.38 12.91
CA ILE A 71 3.57 13.11 12.64
C ILE A 71 2.76 11.94 13.20
N GLY A 72 2.25 12.05 14.43
CA GLY A 72 1.42 11.02 15.06
C GLY A 72 0.15 10.70 14.25
N LEU A 73 -0.57 11.73 13.81
CA LEU A 73 -1.78 11.56 12.99
C LEU A 73 -1.46 10.97 11.61
N MET A 74 -0.37 11.41 10.97
CA MET A 74 0.05 10.83 9.69
C MET A 74 0.47 9.38 9.81
N ASN A 75 1.14 9.00 10.89
CA ASN A 75 1.49 7.61 11.14
C ASN A 75 0.23 6.75 11.34
N ASN A 76 -0.74 7.23 12.12
CA ASN A 76 -2.01 6.52 12.32
C ASN A 76 -2.79 6.36 11.01
N ILE A 77 -2.87 7.42 10.19
CA ILE A 77 -3.53 7.36 8.89
C ILE A 77 -2.83 6.37 7.98
N ARG A 78 -1.50 6.42 7.87
CA ARG A 78 -0.73 5.48 7.05
C ARG A 78 -0.91 4.04 7.51
N ALA A 79 -0.93 3.78 8.82
CA ALA A 79 -1.16 2.43 9.35
C ALA A 79 -2.54 1.90 8.95
N CYS A 80 -3.59 2.71 9.12
CA CYS A 80 -4.94 2.33 8.74
C CYS A 80 -5.09 2.11 7.23
N VAL A 81 -4.48 2.97 6.42
CA VAL A 81 -4.49 2.83 4.95
C VAL A 81 -3.70 1.60 4.50
N ASP A 82 -2.54 1.35 5.11
CA ASP A 82 -1.75 0.15 4.82
C ASP A 82 -2.58 -1.12 5.07
N GLU A 83 -3.31 -1.20 6.18
CA GLU A 83 -4.17 -2.36 6.46
C GLU A 83 -5.26 -2.57 5.40
N ILE A 84 -5.89 -1.49 4.94
CA ILE A 84 -6.92 -1.56 3.89
C ILE A 84 -6.31 -2.05 2.57
N VAL A 85 -5.23 -1.40 2.13
CA VAL A 85 -4.57 -1.73 0.85
C VAL A 85 -4.02 -3.16 0.85
N LEU A 86 -3.48 -3.60 2.00
CA LEU A 86 -2.97 -4.96 2.13
C LEU A 86 -4.09 -5.99 1.98
N ASN A 87 -5.23 -5.78 2.63
CA ASN A 87 -6.35 -6.72 2.55
C ASN A 87 -7.03 -6.70 1.17
N ASP A 88 -7.29 -5.50 0.62
CA ASP A 88 -8.10 -5.36 -0.60
C ASP A 88 -7.31 -5.69 -1.88
N ILE A 89 -6.00 -5.43 -1.91
CA ILE A 89 -5.19 -5.56 -3.12
C ILE A 89 -4.10 -6.62 -2.96
N VAL A 90 -3.32 -6.55 -1.88
CA VAL A 90 -2.11 -7.38 -1.75
C VAL A 90 -2.42 -8.83 -1.36
N TYR A 91 -3.46 -9.07 -0.56
CA TYR A 91 -3.85 -10.41 -0.10
C TYR A 91 -5.06 -10.98 -0.83
N SER A 92 -5.67 -10.22 -1.77
CA SER A 92 -6.80 -10.70 -2.56
C SER A 92 -6.48 -11.86 -3.49
#